data_AF-A0A1I7VSH0-F1
#
_entry.id   AF-A0A1I7VSH0-F1
#
_cell.length_a   1.000
_cell.length_b   1.000
_cell.length_c   1.000
_cell.angle_alpha   90.00
_cell.angle_beta   90.00
_cell.angle_gamma   90.00
#
_symmetry.space_group_name_H-M   'P 1'
#
loop_
_entity.id
_entity.type
_entity.pdbx_description
1 polymer ?
#
loop_
_entity_poly.entity_id
_entity_poly.type
_entity_poly.pdbx_seq_one_letter_code
_entity_poly.pdbx_strand_id
1 'polypeptide(L)'
;MTPSFWENDIEYSCMDDDVKSEEGSGEEDIHKCNGQEEYYHNHFVISCITNKFIACLDKNGDTLKEGLFLLEHGQLKNCYIYNNGKRARIENKGCFNGTEYDDIMNKSLHIKKYAIWREGNYDMRCGDAGIHIYRCHFGNDKKIYAGTAWIDATGAIHVCGE
;
A
#
# COMPACT_ATOMS: atom_id res chain seq x y z
N MET A 1 11.59 9.62 -39.79
CA MET A 1 10.13 9.74 -39.59
C MET A 1 9.68 8.48 -38.92
N THR A 2 9.61 8.47 -37.60
CA THR A 2 9.06 7.35 -36.82
C THR A 2 7.52 7.39 -36.95
N PRO A 3 6.85 6.26 -37.19
CA PRO A 3 5.40 6.24 -37.28
C PRO A 3 4.78 6.45 -35.89
N SER A 4 3.96 7.50 -35.74
CA SER A 4 3.09 7.70 -34.58
C SER A 4 1.88 6.77 -34.66
N PHE A 5 1.52 6.14 -33.55
CA PHE A 5 0.30 5.33 -33.42
C PHE A 5 -0.73 6.10 -32.59
N TRP A 6 -2.00 6.05 -33.00
CA TRP A 6 -3.10 6.78 -32.38
C TRP A 6 -4.18 5.81 -31.89
N GLU A 7 -4.55 5.89 -30.60
CA GLU A 7 -5.68 5.16 -30.01
C GLU A 7 -6.34 5.99 -28.90
N ASN A 8 -7.67 6.07 -28.90
CA ASN A 8 -8.47 6.84 -27.91
C ASN A 8 -8.02 8.30 -27.69
N ASP A 9 -7.77 9.04 -28.78
CA ASP A 9 -7.34 10.45 -28.77
C ASP A 9 -6.01 10.72 -28.03
N ILE A 10 -5.19 9.70 -27.83
CA ILE A 10 -3.84 9.80 -27.28
C ILE A 10 -2.83 9.36 -28.34
N GLU A 11 -1.85 10.22 -28.62
CA GLU A 11 -0.76 9.95 -29.56
C GLU A 11 0.38 9.22 -28.84
N TYR A 12 0.79 8.08 -29.38
CA TYR A 12 1.94 7.32 -28.92
C TYR A 12 3.04 7.40 -29.97
N SER A 13 4.11 8.16 -29.67
CA SER A 13 5.34 8.18 -30.45
C SER A 13 6.39 7.29 -29.80
N CYS A 14 6.84 6.24 -30.49
CA CYS A 14 8.06 5.53 -30.11
C CYS A 14 9.25 6.46 -30.34
N MET A 15 9.84 6.96 -29.25
CA MET A 15 11.16 7.58 -29.30
C MET A 15 12.18 6.45 -29.41
N ASP A 16 12.92 6.39 -30.51
CA ASP A 16 14.10 5.54 -30.62
C ASP A 16 15.15 6.08 -29.63
N ASP A 17 15.36 5.37 -28.52
CA ASP A 17 16.39 5.64 -27.51
C ASP A 17 17.79 5.34 -28.08
N ASP A 18 18.28 6.21 -28.97
CA ASP A 18 19.71 6.40 -29.22
C ASP A 18 20.19 7.60 -28.40
N VAL A 19 20.07 7.51 -27.07
CA VAL A 19 20.68 8.46 -26.14
C VAL A 19 21.94 7.85 -25.57
N LYS A 20 23.07 8.26 -26.16
CA LYS A 20 24.40 8.12 -25.58
C LYS A 20 24.35 8.61 -24.14
N SER A 21 24.89 7.79 -23.27
CA SER A 21 25.27 8.07 -21.89
C SER A 21 25.82 9.49 -21.72
N GLU A 22 25.04 10.38 -21.08
CA GLU A 22 25.55 11.50 -20.29
C GLU A 22 24.42 12.03 -19.38
N GLU A 23 24.63 11.79 -18.07
CA GLU A 23 24.19 12.60 -16.94
C GLU A 23 22.73 13.08 -16.90
N GLY A 24 21.86 12.24 -16.32
CA GLY A 24 20.60 12.69 -15.77
C GLY A 24 20.82 13.63 -14.58
N SER A 25 20.80 14.94 -14.85
CA SER A 25 20.71 16.01 -13.85
C SER A 25 19.36 15.99 -13.14
N GLY A 26 19.18 15.08 -12.19
CA GLY A 26 18.26 15.29 -11.07
C GLY A 26 19.06 15.91 -9.94
N GLU A 27 18.72 17.12 -9.51
CA GLU A 27 19.29 17.72 -8.30
C GLU A 27 19.16 16.71 -7.14
N GLU A 28 20.29 16.18 -6.69
CA GLU A 28 20.33 15.32 -5.51
C GLU A 28 20.01 16.21 -4.31
N ASP A 29 18.87 15.94 -3.66
CA ASP A 29 18.49 16.57 -2.41
C ASP A 29 19.38 15.98 -1.28
N ILE A 30 20.66 16.38 -1.30
CA ILE A 30 21.76 15.99 -0.38
C ILE A 30 21.37 16.28 1.08
N HIS A 31 20.35 17.11 1.32
CA HIS A 31 19.80 17.41 2.63
C HIS A 31 19.09 16.24 3.32
N LYS A 32 18.75 15.15 2.63
CA LYS A 32 18.02 14.03 3.28
C LYS A 32 18.90 13.17 4.19
N CYS A 33 20.22 13.19 3.98
CA CYS A 33 21.12 12.25 4.62
C CYS A 33 21.68 12.69 5.97
N ASN A 34 21.61 13.98 6.36
CA ASN A 34 21.89 14.51 7.71
C ASN A 34 22.91 13.76 8.62
N GLY A 35 24.01 13.23 8.06
CA GLY A 35 25.01 12.45 8.80
C GLY A 35 24.63 10.99 9.14
N GLN A 36 23.54 10.46 8.58
CA GLN A 36 23.11 9.06 8.69
C GLN A 36 23.56 8.25 7.46
N GLU A 37 23.70 6.92 7.62
CA GLU A 37 24.07 6.01 6.52
C GLU A 37 22.90 5.71 5.55
N GLU A 38 21.68 5.94 6.01
CA GLU A 38 20.44 5.64 5.32
C GLU A 38 19.35 6.65 5.71
N TYR A 39 18.39 6.87 4.80
CA TYR A 39 17.22 7.70 5.03
C TYR A 39 15.94 6.99 4.57
N TYR A 40 14.83 7.39 5.16
CA TYR A 40 13.52 6.84 4.87
C TYR A 40 12.72 7.78 3.98
N HIS A 41 12.07 7.23 2.97
CA HIS A 41 11.12 7.97 2.14
C HIS A 41 9.88 7.12 1.88
N ASN A 42 8.74 7.55 2.44
CA ASN A 42 7.53 6.73 2.54
C ASN A 42 7.85 5.39 3.22
N HIS A 43 7.61 4.26 2.55
CA HIS A 43 7.90 2.91 3.03
C HIS A 43 9.17 2.32 2.42
N PHE A 44 10.08 3.15 1.93
CA PHE A 44 11.36 2.72 1.34
C PHE A 44 12.54 3.20 2.16
N VAL A 45 13.55 2.35 2.24
CA VAL A 45 14.84 2.62 2.87
C VAL A 45 15.89 2.79 1.79
N ILE A 46 16.61 3.90 1.83
CA ILE A 46 17.56 4.30 0.79
C ILE A 46 18.92 4.56 1.45
N SER A 47 19.97 3.93 0.91
CA SER A 47 21.35 4.15 1.35
C SER A 47 21.86 5.50 0.86
N CYS A 48 22.37 6.31 1.79
CA CYS A 48 22.99 7.60 1.50
C CYS A 48 24.33 7.46 0.76
N ILE A 49 25.06 6.37 1.04
CA ILE A 49 26.39 6.12 0.45
C ILE A 49 26.28 5.73 -1.03
N THR A 50 25.29 4.89 -1.36
CA THR A 50 25.19 4.28 -2.70
C THR A 50 24.06 4.84 -3.55
N ASN A 51 23.18 5.67 -2.97
CA ASN A 51 21.96 6.18 -3.58
C ASN A 51 21.15 5.04 -4.23
N LYS A 52 20.82 4.03 -3.41
CA LYS A 52 20.10 2.81 -3.80
C LYS A 52 19.05 2.45 -2.75
N PHE A 53 17.93 1.93 -3.22
CA PHE A 53 16.96 1.22 -2.40
C PHE A 53 17.60 -0.04 -1.81
N ILE A 54 17.51 -0.19 -0.49
CA ILE A 54 18.10 -1.33 0.24
C ILE A 54 17.07 -2.19 0.97
N ALA A 55 15.92 -1.60 1.33
CA ALA A 55 14.82 -2.31 1.98
C ALA A 55 13.49 -1.54 1.83
N CYS A 56 12.38 -2.19 2.17
CA CYS A 56 11.11 -1.55 2.52
C CYS A 56 10.94 -1.51 4.04
N LEU A 57 10.18 -0.54 4.53
CA LEU A 57 9.88 -0.33 5.95
C LEU A 57 8.46 -0.80 6.26
N ASP A 58 8.31 -1.64 7.28
CA ASP A 58 7.01 -2.09 7.75
C ASP A 58 6.38 -1.14 8.78
N LYS A 59 5.18 -1.48 9.27
CA LYS A 59 4.47 -0.69 10.29
C LYS A 59 5.18 -0.61 11.66
N ASN A 60 6.05 -1.57 11.98
CA ASN A 60 6.78 -1.64 13.24
C ASN A 60 8.13 -0.90 13.17
N GLY A 61 8.53 -0.48 11.96
CA GLY A 61 9.84 0.12 11.70
C GLY A 61 10.91 -0.90 11.34
N ASP A 62 10.53 -2.17 11.11
CA ASP A 62 11.45 -3.21 10.68
C ASP A 62 11.71 -3.12 9.17
N THR A 63 12.95 -3.37 8.78
CA THR A 63 13.38 -3.31 7.38
C THR A 63 13.38 -4.69 6.73
N LEU A 64 12.78 -4.80 5.55
CA LEU A 64 12.75 -6.01 4.75
C LEU A 64 13.37 -5.78 3.37
N LYS A 65 14.37 -6.58 2.99
CA LYS A 65 15.00 -6.48 1.64
C LYS A 65 14.05 -6.86 0.52
N GLU A 66 13.30 -7.95 0.70
CA GLU A 66 12.34 -8.46 -0.28
C GLU A 66 11.31 -9.36 0.44
N GLY A 67 10.07 -9.38 -0.04
CA GLY A 67 9.03 -10.30 0.44
C GLY A 67 7.79 -9.62 1.01
N LEU A 68 6.94 -10.42 1.65
CA LEU A 68 5.69 -9.95 2.23
C LEU A 68 5.94 -9.18 3.53
N PHE A 69 5.21 -8.09 3.71
CA PHE A 69 5.21 -7.30 4.95
C PHE A 69 3.86 -6.61 5.15
N LEU A 70 3.64 -6.09 6.35
CA LEU A 70 2.41 -5.40 6.73
C LEU A 70 2.61 -3.89 6.85
N LEU A 71 1.67 -3.14 6.31
CA LEU A 71 1.45 -1.75 6.66
C LEU A 71 0.25 -1.64 7.62
N GLU A 72 -0.13 -0.40 7.94
CA GLU A 72 -1.26 -0.08 8.81
C GLU A 72 -2.55 -0.81 8.44
N HIS A 73 -3.37 -1.11 9.46
CA HIS A 73 -4.66 -1.78 9.35
C HIS A 73 -4.61 -3.12 8.59
N GLY A 74 -3.51 -3.87 8.73
CA GLY A 74 -3.37 -5.21 8.15
C GLY A 74 -3.22 -5.19 6.62
N GLN A 75 -2.72 -4.10 6.04
CA GLN A 75 -2.42 -4.05 4.61
C GLN A 75 -1.27 -4.98 4.25
N LEU A 76 -1.57 -6.03 3.48
CA LEU A 76 -0.56 -6.99 3.02
C LEU A 76 0.10 -6.47 1.75
N LYS A 77 1.41 -6.23 1.81
CA LYS A 77 2.20 -5.76 0.69
C LYS A 77 3.35 -6.71 0.38
N ASN A 78 3.92 -6.58 -0.81
CA ASN A 78 5.15 -7.26 -1.19
C ASN A 78 6.19 -6.22 -1.60
N CYS A 79 7.37 -6.26 -0.97
CA CYS A 79 8.52 -5.45 -1.34
C CYS A 79 9.29 -6.13 -2.47
N TYR A 80 9.60 -5.39 -3.52
CA TYR A 80 10.42 -5.85 -4.62
C TYR A 80 11.47 -4.78 -4.97
N ILE A 81 12.75 -5.11 -4.79
CA ILE A 81 13.87 -4.24 -5.13
C ILE A 81 14.59 -4.86 -6.33
N TYR A 82 14.76 -4.07 -7.39
CA TYR A 82 15.25 -4.56 -8.66
C TYR A 82 16.19 -3.55 -9.31
N ASN A 83 16.79 -3.94 -10.44
CA ASN A 83 17.78 -3.14 -11.14
C ASN A 83 18.94 -2.72 -10.20
N ASN A 84 19.48 -3.67 -9.43
CA ASN A 84 20.58 -3.45 -8.49
C ASN A 84 20.33 -2.28 -7.50
N GLY A 85 19.11 -2.19 -6.98
CA GLY A 85 18.72 -1.16 -6.01
C GLY A 85 18.40 0.21 -6.63
N LYS A 86 18.34 0.34 -7.96
CA LYS A 86 17.95 1.60 -8.61
C LYS A 86 16.45 1.77 -8.75
N ARG A 87 15.67 0.71 -8.54
CA ARG A 87 14.21 0.77 -8.51
C ARG A 87 13.66 -0.14 -7.41
N ALA A 88 12.58 0.28 -6.78
CA ALA A 88 11.83 -0.52 -5.83
C ALA A 88 10.33 -0.37 -6.08
N ARG A 89 9.56 -1.40 -5.76
CA ARG A 89 8.11 -1.42 -5.88
C ARG A 89 7.50 -2.09 -4.65
N ILE A 90 6.47 -1.47 -4.09
CA ILE A 90 5.60 -2.08 -3.10
C ILE A 90 4.31 -2.46 -3.80
N GLU A 91 4.06 -3.77 -3.93
CA GLU A 91 2.86 -4.29 -4.57
C GLU A 91 1.78 -4.58 -3.54
N ASN A 92 0.53 -4.24 -3.87
CA ASN A 92 -0.62 -4.58 -3.04
C ASN A 92 -0.95 -6.07 -3.21
N LYS A 93 -0.99 -6.84 -2.11
CA LYS A 93 -1.36 -8.25 -2.08
C LYS A 93 -2.68 -8.51 -1.34
N GLY A 94 -3.40 -7.45 -0.96
CA GLY A 94 -4.66 -7.51 -0.23
C GLY A 94 -4.48 -7.13 1.23
N CYS A 95 -5.10 -7.89 2.12
CA CYS A 95 -5.04 -7.68 3.55
C CYS A 95 -4.70 -8.97 4.28
N PHE A 96 -4.20 -8.83 5.50
CA PHE A 96 -3.87 -9.93 6.40
C PHE A 96 -4.81 -9.88 7.61
N ASN A 97 -5.65 -10.91 7.75
CA ASN A 97 -6.57 -11.05 8.87
C ASN A 97 -5.98 -11.98 9.93
N GLY A 98 -4.91 -11.55 10.57
CA GLY A 98 -4.20 -12.28 11.63
C GLY A 98 -3.67 -11.33 12.70
N THR A 99 -3.09 -11.92 13.74
CA THR A 99 -2.46 -11.21 14.86
C THR A 99 -0.99 -10.90 14.58
N GLU A 100 -0.34 -10.17 15.48
CA GLU A 100 1.11 -9.88 15.41
C GLU A 100 2.01 -11.12 15.57
N TYR A 101 1.47 -12.21 16.13
CA TYR A 101 2.19 -13.47 16.33
C TYR A 101 1.96 -14.47 15.20
N ASP A 102 1.03 -14.19 14.27
CA ASP A 102 0.73 -15.07 13.16
C ASP A 102 1.76 -14.93 12.04
N ASP A 103 2.10 -16.05 11.40
CA ASP A 103 3.00 -16.05 10.26
C ASP A 103 2.35 -15.35 9.06
N ILE A 104 2.97 -14.25 8.61
CA ILE A 104 2.53 -13.49 7.43
C ILE A 104 2.51 -14.34 6.16
N MET A 105 3.27 -15.42 6.09
CA MET A 105 3.29 -16.33 4.94
C MET A 105 2.08 -17.28 4.93
N ASN A 106 1.29 -17.32 6.02
CA ASN A 106 0.10 -18.15 6.10
C ASN A 106 -1.03 -17.62 5.21
N LYS A 107 -1.19 -18.26 4.05
CA LYS A 107 -2.16 -17.88 3.01
C LYS A 107 -3.61 -17.98 3.44
N SER A 108 -3.97 -18.73 4.50
CA SER A 108 -5.36 -18.80 4.96
C SER A 108 -5.83 -17.48 5.60
N LEU A 109 -4.88 -16.66 6.07
CA LEU A 109 -5.13 -15.34 6.65
C LEU A 109 -5.08 -14.23 5.59
N HIS A 110 -4.80 -14.58 4.32
CA HIS A 110 -4.71 -13.61 3.24
C HIS A 110 -6.10 -13.35 2.66
N ILE A 111 -6.54 -12.10 2.75
CA ILE A 111 -7.80 -11.64 2.23
C ILE A 111 -7.55 -10.88 0.92
N LYS A 112 -8.22 -11.31 -0.14
CA LYS A 112 -8.14 -10.62 -1.44
C LYS A 112 -8.64 -9.19 -1.33
N LYS A 113 -8.03 -8.30 -2.11
CA LYS A 113 -8.48 -6.91 -2.23
C LYS A 113 -9.96 -6.86 -2.60
N TYR A 114 -10.72 -6.01 -1.90
CA TYR A 114 -12.16 -5.82 -2.01
C TYR A 114 -13.05 -7.01 -1.61
N ALA A 115 -12.48 -8.08 -1.06
CA ALA A 115 -13.30 -9.10 -0.43
C ALA A 115 -14.04 -8.51 0.78
N ILE A 116 -15.27 -8.97 0.96
CA ILE A 116 -16.15 -8.65 2.08
C ILE A 116 -16.46 -9.96 2.80
N TRP A 117 -16.33 -9.96 4.12
CA TRP A 117 -16.69 -11.10 4.97
C TRP A 117 -17.44 -10.62 6.19
N ARG A 118 -18.16 -11.54 6.84
CA ARG A 118 -18.91 -11.23 8.06
C ARG A 118 -18.10 -11.60 9.28
N GLU A 119 -18.05 -10.70 10.24
CA GLU A 119 -17.40 -10.87 11.52
C GLU A 119 -18.31 -10.32 12.63
N GLY A 120 -18.99 -11.23 13.31
CA GLY A 120 -20.05 -10.88 14.27
C GLY A 120 -21.17 -10.04 13.65
N ASN A 121 -21.30 -8.82 14.17
CA ASN A 121 -22.30 -7.83 13.75
C ASN A 121 -21.79 -6.90 12.64
N TYR A 122 -20.66 -7.18 12.02
CA TYR A 122 -20.08 -6.34 10.98
C TYR A 122 -19.84 -7.14 9.70
N ASP A 123 -20.02 -6.48 8.56
CA ASP A 123 -19.34 -6.88 7.35
C ASP A 123 -18.03 -6.10 7.30
N MET A 124 -16.91 -6.81 7.25
CA MET A 124 -15.57 -6.28 7.09
C MET A 124 -15.20 -6.23 5.61
N ARG A 125 -14.30 -5.32 5.23
CA ARG A 125 -13.78 -5.22 3.86
C ARG A 125 -12.29 -4.99 3.86
N CYS A 126 -11.61 -5.66 2.92
CA CYS A 126 -10.23 -5.32 2.57
C CYS A 126 -10.22 -4.20 1.54
N GLY A 127 -9.94 -2.97 1.97
CA GLY A 127 -9.83 -1.79 1.12
C GLY A 127 -8.41 -1.47 0.67
N ASP A 128 -8.24 -0.28 0.09
CA ASP A 128 -6.91 0.25 -0.22
C ASP A 128 -6.09 0.56 1.02
N ALA A 129 -6.75 1.02 2.08
CA ALA A 129 -6.15 1.38 3.37
C ALA A 129 -6.08 0.22 4.37
N GLY A 130 -6.46 -1.00 3.98
CA GLY A 130 -6.48 -2.19 4.85
C GLY A 130 -7.88 -2.65 5.23
N ILE A 131 -7.95 -3.43 6.31
CA ILE A 131 -9.20 -4.00 6.84
C ILE A 131 -9.97 -2.91 7.58
N HIS A 132 -11.24 -2.74 7.22
CA HIS A 132 -12.14 -1.79 7.87
C HIS A 132 -13.58 -2.29 7.83
N ILE A 133 -14.45 -1.71 8.67
CA ILE A 133 -15.88 -2.01 8.67
C ILE A 133 -16.50 -1.47 7.38
N TYR A 134 -17.27 -2.31 6.70
CA TYR A 134 -18.05 -1.97 5.51
C TYR A 134 -19.52 -1.73 5.84
N ARG A 135 -20.10 -2.60 6.68
CA ARG A 135 -21.48 -2.45 7.18
C ARG A 135 -21.62 -2.93 8.61
N CYS A 136 -22.51 -2.30 9.35
CA CYS A 136 -22.98 -2.74 10.65
C CYS A 136 -24.35 -3.41 10.51
N HIS A 137 -24.53 -4.54 11.21
CA HIS A 137 -25.78 -5.28 11.31
C HIS A 137 -26.41 -5.01 12.67
N PHE A 138 -27.65 -4.53 12.65
CA PHE A 138 -28.48 -4.36 13.83
C PHE A 138 -29.59 -5.42 13.82
N GLY A 139 -30.16 -5.71 14.99
CA GLY A 139 -31.32 -6.59 15.09
C GLY A 139 -32.42 -6.20 14.09
N ASN A 140 -33.21 -7.19 13.66
CA ASN A 140 -34.22 -7.07 12.59
C ASN A 140 -33.65 -6.84 11.18
N ASP A 141 -32.53 -7.49 10.84
CA ASP A 141 -31.90 -7.47 9.50
C ASP A 141 -31.52 -6.07 8.95
N LYS A 142 -31.50 -5.05 9.80
CA LYS A 142 -31.10 -3.70 9.41
C LYS A 142 -29.60 -3.65 9.19
N LYS A 143 -29.22 -3.16 8.01
CA LYS A 143 -27.81 -2.97 7.60
C LYS A 143 -27.55 -1.49 7.38
N ILE A 144 -26.51 -0.98 8.00
CA ILE A 144 -26.08 0.41 7.86
C ILE A 144 -24.66 0.40 7.32
N TYR A 145 -24.37 1.23 6.32
CA TYR A 145 -23.03 1.36 5.76
C TYR A 145 -22.12 2.14 6.70
N ALA A 146 -20.84 1.78 6.72
CA ALA A 146 -19.82 2.52 7.47
C ALA A 146 -19.79 4.01 7.07
N GLY A 147 -19.48 4.89 8.02
CA GLY A 147 -19.55 6.34 7.89
C GLY A 147 -20.96 6.94 8.05
N THR A 148 -21.97 6.11 8.33
CA THR A 148 -23.34 6.60 8.61
C THR A 148 -23.53 6.80 10.10
N ALA A 149 -24.06 7.96 10.49
CA ALA A 149 -24.49 8.27 11.86
C ALA A 149 -26.02 8.34 11.96
N TRP A 150 -26.59 7.95 13.10
CA TRP A 150 -28.03 8.08 13.38
C TRP A 150 -28.30 8.33 14.86
N ILE A 151 -29.49 8.86 15.15
CA ILE A 151 -29.99 9.03 16.52
C ILE A 151 -31.11 8.02 16.73
N ASP A 152 -31.06 7.26 17.82
CA ASP A 152 -32.10 6.28 18.16
C ASP A 152 -33.29 6.91 18.91
N ALA A 153 -34.30 6.09 19.22
CA ALA A 153 -35.51 6.53 19.92
C ALA A 153 -35.25 7.02 21.36
N THR A 154 -34.10 6.69 21.95
CA THR A 154 -33.67 7.17 23.27
C THR A 154 -32.88 8.47 23.21
N GLY A 155 -32.58 8.95 21.99
CA GLY A 155 -31.76 10.13 21.74
C GLY A 155 -30.26 9.85 21.72
N ALA A 156 -29.82 8.59 21.77
CA ALA A 156 -28.41 8.23 21.69
C ALA A 156 -27.90 8.34 20.24
N ILE A 157 -26.72 8.95 20.08
CA ILE A 157 -26.04 9.07 18.79
C ILE A 157 -25.20 7.81 18.57
N HIS A 158 -25.31 7.22 17.39
CA HIS A 158 -24.55 6.06 16.96
C HIS A 158 -23.85 6.35 15.65
N VAL A 159 -22.67 5.77 15.45
CA VAL A 159 -21.89 5.84 14.21
C VAL A 159 -21.48 4.43 13.81
N CYS A 160 -21.66 4.06 12.55
CA CYS A 160 -21.19 2.78 12.04
C CYS A 160 -19.75 2.92 11.50
N GLY A 161 -18.81 2.15 12.06
CA GLY A 161 -17.45 2.04 11.52
C GLY A 161 -16.53 3.22 11.82
N GLU A 162 -16.75 3.92 12.93
CA GLU A 162 -15.74 4.79 13.55
C GLU A 162 -14.72 3.97 14.35
#